data_AF-A0A2V3IHG4-F1
#
_entry.id   AF-A0A2V3IHG4-F1
#
_cell.length_a   1.000
_cell.length_b   1.000
_cell.length_c   1.000
_cell.angle_alpha   90.00
_cell.angle_beta   90.00
_cell.angle_gamma   90.00
#
_symmetry.space_group_name_H-M   'P 1'
#
loop_
_entity.id
_entity.type
_entity.pdbx_description
1 polymer ?
#
loop_
_entity_poly.entity_id
_entity_poly.type
_entity_poly.pdbx_seq_one_letter_code
_entity_poly.pdbx_strand_id
1 'polypeptide(L)'
;MTQAIFSKRGPSPPVKDIVTQVNLLKLLKRRGSVLKFARQNGEMQCGIVLFCNASHSTDHGQLGFVAGMLFGDLSLDSVFHTMSWSSHKSRRPVKSIGSAEILTSGEAIEEGKVLAKAYSKLLGFEIGLWIVFDSKDLYGTLSTCRNASDRSIRGDVSVIRFDFETKKIERMVWVPGKCNYGDPLTKTDSPMVDALQNLLYSGRISIDFEVALLN
;
A
#
# COMPACT_ATOMS: atom_id res chain seq x y z
N MET A 1 30.23 -22.02 -22.62
CA MET A 1 30.51 -21.79 -21.19
C MET A 1 29.29 -21.11 -20.59
N THR A 2 28.17 -21.83 -20.46
CA THR A 2 26.84 -21.23 -20.31
C THR A 2 25.89 -22.16 -19.52
N GLN A 3 26.24 -22.52 -18.30
CA GLN A 3 25.33 -23.23 -17.38
C GLN A 3 25.61 -22.81 -15.93
N ALA A 4 25.08 -21.65 -15.50
CA ALA A 4 25.08 -21.28 -14.08
C ALA A 4 24.06 -20.18 -13.69
N ILE A 5 22.98 -19.95 -14.45
CA ILE A 5 22.04 -18.83 -14.15
C ILE A 5 20.77 -19.28 -13.39
N PHE A 6 20.54 -20.59 -13.19
CA PHE A 6 19.29 -21.08 -12.57
C PHE A 6 19.40 -21.60 -11.12
N SER A 7 20.53 -21.42 -10.42
CA SER A 7 20.82 -22.19 -9.19
C SER A 7 20.17 -21.69 -7.89
N LYS A 8 19.30 -20.68 -7.90
CA LYS A 8 18.53 -20.30 -6.69
C LYS A 8 17.07 -19.98 -7.00
N ARG A 9 16.32 -20.97 -7.48
CA ARG A 9 14.86 -20.97 -7.30
C ARG A 9 14.62 -21.21 -5.81
N GLY A 10 13.84 -20.35 -5.15
CA GLY A 10 13.36 -20.61 -3.79
C GLY A 10 12.64 -21.97 -3.70
N PRO A 11 12.37 -22.49 -2.50
CA PRO A 11 11.70 -23.77 -2.36
C PRO A 11 10.42 -23.77 -3.20
N SER A 12 10.31 -24.76 -4.10
CA SER A 12 9.12 -24.90 -4.93
C SER A 12 7.92 -25.11 -4.00
N PRO A 13 6.79 -24.40 -4.21
CA PRO A 13 5.65 -24.51 -3.32
C PRO A 13 5.21 -25.99 -3.28
N PRO A 14 5.15 -26.63 -2.09
CA PRO A 14 4.67 -28.00 -1.97
C PRO A 14 3.23 -28.10 -2.50
N VAL A 15 2.85 -29.31 -2.92
CA VAL A 15 1.49 -29.58 -3.46
C VAL A 15 0.39 -29.08 -2.52
N LYS A 16 0.60 -29.15 -1.20
CA LYS A 16 -0.33 -28.63 -0.17
C LYS A 16 -0.63 -27.13 -0.32
N ASP A 17 0.36 -26.33 -0.73
CA ASP A 17 0.21 -24.88 -0.87
C ASP A 17 -0.62 -24.57 -2.13
N ILE A 18 -0.38 -25.32 -3.21
CA ILE A 18 -1.16 -25.23 -4.46
C ILE A 18 -2.63 -25.63 -4.19
N VAL A 19 -2.85 -26.74 -3.47
CA VAL A 19 -4.19 -27.18 -3.09
C VAL A 19 -4.89 -26.13 -2.21
N THR A 20 -4.16 -25.52 -1.28
CA THR A 20 -4.68 -24.43 -0.42
C THR A 20 -5.10 -23.22 -1.26
N GLN A 21 -4.26 -22.78 -2.20
CA GLN A 21 -4.58 -21.68 -3.12
C GLN A 21 -5.82 -22.00 -3.98
N VAL A 22 -5.92 -23.21 -4.53
CA VAL A 22 -7.08 -23.64 -5.32
C VAL A 22 -8.35 -23.64 -4.47
N ASN A 23 -8.28 -24.10 -3.22
CA ASN A 23 -9.42 -24.10 -2.31
C ASN A 23 -9.85 -22.69 -1.93
N LEU A 24 -8.89 -21.78 -1.69
CA LEU A 24 -9.14 -20.35 -1.49
C LEU A 24 -9.84 -19.74 -2.71
N LEU A 25 -9.36 -20.00 -3.92
CA LEU A 25 -10.00 -19.52 -5.16
C LEU A 25 -11.43 -20.06 -5.32
N LYS A 26 -11.67 -21.33 -5.01
CA LYS A 26 -13.02 -21.92 -5.01
C LYS A 26 -13.92 -21.25 -3.97
N LEU A 27 -13.41 -20.97 -2.79
CA LEU A 27 -14.14 -20.30 -1.72
C LEU A 27 -14.47 -18.84 -2.10
N LEU A 28 -13.53 -18.11 -2.69
CA LEU A 28 -13.74 -16.75 -3.20
C LEU A 28 -14.80 -16.73 -4.32
N LYS A 29 -14.72 -17.69 -5.26
CA LYS A 29 -15.74 -17.86 -6.30
C LYS A 29 -17.13 -18.16 -5.72
N ARG A 30 -17.21 -18.96 -4.65
CA ARG A 30 -18.48 -19.28 -3.97
C ARG A 30 -19.04 -18.08 -3.20
N ARG A 31 -18.19 -17.31 -2.54
CA ARG A 31 -18.60 -16.13 -1.76
C ARG A 31 -19.00 -14.95 -2.65
N GLY A 32 -18.46 -14.88 -3.86
CA GLY A 32 -18.56 -13.71 -4.72
C GLY A 32 -17.66 -12.59 -4.18
N SER A 33 -16.51 -12.37 -4.83
CA SER A 33 -15.66 -11.24 -4.49
C SER A 33 -16.21 -10.00 -5.20
N VAL A 34 -16.92 -9.14 -4.45
CA VAL A 34 -17.47 -7.90 -4.99
C VAL A 34 -16.62 -6.74 -4.50
N LEU A 35 -16.07 -6.00 -5.45
CA LEU A 35 -15.55 -4.66 -5.20
C LEU A 35 -16.69 -3.67 -5.44
N LYS A 36 -17.11 -2.96 -4.40
CA LYS A 36 -18.21 -2.00 -4.48
C LYS A 36 -17.67 -0.58 -4.57
N PHE A 37 -18.21 0.18 -5.51
CA PHE A 37 -18.00 1.62 -5.61
C PHE A 37 -19.24 2.32 -5.05
N ALA A 38 -19.14 2.81 -3.81
CA ALA A 38 -20.24 3.53 -3.19
C ALA A 38 -20.46 4.88 -3.89
N ARG A 39 -21.72 5.28 -4.04
CA ARG A 39 -22.07 6.61 -4.53
C ARG A 39 -21.66 7.64 -3.49
N GLN A 40 -20.92 8.65 -3.93
CA GLN A 40 -20.64 9.84 -3.13
C GLN A 40 -21.86 10.77 -3.12
N ASN A 41 -22.17 11.32 -1.95
CA ASN A 41 -23.23 12.31 -1.79
C ASN A 41 -22.59 13.71 -1.72
N GLY A 42 -23.03 14.62 -2.60
CA GLY A 42 -22.53 15.99 -2.65
C GLY A 42 -21.18 16.16 -3.36
N GLU A 43 -20.75 17.41 -3.49
CA GLU A 43 -19.41 17.76 -3.98
C GLU A 43 -18.41 17.64 -2.82
N MET A 44 -17.38 16.82 -2.99
CA MET A 44 -16.25 16.74 -2.06
C MET A 44 -14.95 16.71 -2.85
N GLN A 45 -13.88 17.19 -2.22
CA GLN A 45 -12.52 16.99 -2.74
C GLN A 45 -12.24 15.49 -2.87
N CYS A 46 -11.45 15.11 -3.87
CA CYS A 46 -11.01 13.74 -4.02
C CYS A 46 -9.50 13.67 -4.26
N GLY A 47 -8.91 12.56 -3.81
CA GLY A 47 -7.48 12.33 -3.89
C GLY A 47 -7.17 10.84 -3.97
N ILE A 48 -6.02 10.49 -4.55
CA ILE A 48 -5.49 9.14 -4.48
C ILE A 48 -4.87 8.93 -3.11
N VAL A 49 -5.26 7.86 -2.41
CA VAL A 49 -4.64 7.46 -1.15
C VAL A 49 -4.01 6.08 -1.30
N LEU A 50 -2.78 5.95 -0.82
CA LEU A 50 -1.96 4.75 -0.85
C LEU A 50 -1.73 4.22 0.56
N PHE A 51 -2.28 3.06 0.90
CA PHE A 51 -1.97 2.34 2.13
C PHE A 51 -0.83 1.38 1.88
N CYS A 52 0.34 1.66 2.45
CA CYS A 52 1.55 0.88 2.20
C CYS A 52 1.91 0.08 3.45
N ASN A 53 2.32 -1.18 3.27
CA ASN A 53 2.94 -1.96 4.34
C ASN A 53 4.03 -2.87 3.79
N ALA A 54 4.98 -3.21 4.65
CA ALA A 54 5.96 -4.25 4.35
C ALA A 54 6.13 -5.19 5.54
N SER A 55 6.55 -6.41 5.28
CA SER A 55 7.03 -7.33 6.32
C SER A 55 8.38 -7.93 5.91
N HIS A 56 9.19 -8.30 6.90
CA HIS A 56 10.53 -8.82 6.69
C HIS A 56 10.78 -10.03 7.60
N SER A 57 10.68 -11.23 7.03
CA SER A 57 10.94 -12.50 7.72
C SER A 57 12.06 -13.33 7.08
N THR A 58 12.50 -12.96 5.88
CA THR A 58 13.55 -13.62 5.09
C THR A 58 14.40 -12.57 4.38
N ASP A 59 15.46 -12.97 3.67
CA ASP A 59 16.32 -12.07 2.87
C ASP A 59 15.55 -11.14 1.91
N HIS A 60 14.34 -11.53 1.52
CA HIS A 60 13.40 -10.72 0.76
C HIS A 60 12.23 -10.27 1.66
N GLY A 61 11.82 -9.01 1.50
CA GLY A 61 10.64 -8.46 2.18
C GLY A 61 9.37 -8.84 1.42
N GLN A 62 8.26 -9.03 2.13
CA GLN A 62 6.94 -9.06 1.53
C GLN A 62 6.43 -7.62 1.46
N LEU A 63 6.17 -7.14 0.25
CA LEU A 63 5.73 -5.78 -0.05
C LEU A 63 4.24 -5.81 -0.36
N GLY A 64 3.49 -4.82 0.12
CA GLY A 64 2.07 -4.73 -0.17
C GLY A 64 1.49 -3.33 -0.10
N PHE A 65 0.61 -3.00 -1.05
CA PHE A 65 -0.12 -1.74 -1.01
C PHE A 65 -1.56 -1.88 -1.51
N VAL A 66 -2.44 -1.01 -1.02
CA VAL A 66 -3.79 -0.75 -1.55
C VAL A 66 -3.87 0.71 -1.96
N ALA A 67 -4.29 0.97 -3.20
CA ALA A 67 -4.47 2.30 -3.75
C ALA A 67 -5.93 2.52 -4.16
N GLY A 68 -6.45 3.71 -3.88
CA GLY A 68 -7.83 4.05 -4.22
C GLY A 68 -8.11 5.55 -4.22
N MET A 69 -9.24 5.92 -4.81
CA MET A 69 -9.76 7.28 -4.79
C MET A 69 -10.55 7.48 -3.50
N LEU A 70 -10.11 8.41 -2.67
CA LEU A 70 -10.84 8.87 -1.49
C LEU A 70 -11.68 10.09 -1.86
N PHE A 71 -12.92 10.14 -1.37
CA PHE A 71 -13.77 11.31 -1.43
C PHE A 71 -13.93 11.89 -0.02
N GLY A 72 -13.48 13.14 0.16
CA GLY A 72 -13.41 13.79 1.46
C GLY A 72 -12.13 13.46 2.23
N ASP A 73 -12.22 13.49 3.55
CA ASP A 73 -11.10 13.21 4.45
C ASP A 73 -11.00 11.71 4.79
N LEU A 74 -9.83 11.33 5.31
CA LEU A 74 -9.55 9.98 5.76
C LEU A 74 -10.25 9.73 7.11
N SER A 75 -11.55 9.46 7.07
CA SER A 75 -12.41 9.25 8.24
C SER A 75 -13.35 8.07 8.07
N LEU A 76 -13.98 7.64 9.17
CA LEU A 76 -15.01 6.61 9.16
C LEU A 76 -16.13 6.98 8.16
N ASP A 77 -16.63 5.99 7.44
CA ASP A 77 -17.69 6.09 6.41
C ASP A 77 -17.35 6.91 5.15
N SER A 78 -16.17 7.52 5.06
CA SER A 78 -15.71 8.17 3.82
C SER A 78 -15.69 7.19 2.66
N VAL A 79 -16.11 7.66 1.47
CA VAL A 79 -16.15 6.81 0.28
C VAL A 79 -14.73 6.59 -0.23
N PHE A 80 -14.38 5.32 -0.41
CA PHE A 80 -13.08 4.92 -0.91
C PHE A 80 -13.25 3.89 -2.03
N HIS A 81 -12.85 4.29 -3.24
CA HIS A 81 -12.90 3.44 -4.42
C HIS A 81 -11.53 2.79 -4.59
N THR A 82 -11.41 1.51 -4.24
CA THR A 82 -10.16 0.77 -4.46
C THR A 82 -9.93 0.58 -5.96
N MET A 83 -8.73 0.88 -6.45
CA MET A 83 -8.42 0.87 -7.88
C MET A 83 -7.22 -0.01 -8.23
N SER A 84 -6.23 -0.10 -7.34
CA SER A 84 -5.02 -0.89 -7.57
C SER A 84 -4.54 -1.48 -6.24
N TRP A 85 -3.91 -2.65 -6.31
CA TRP A 85 -3.30 -3.30 -5.15
C TRP A 85 -2.18 -4.22 -5.60
N SER A 86 -1.22 -4.47 -4.71
CA SER A 86 -0.12 -5.40 -4.96
C SER A 86 0.26 -6.14 -3.68
N SER A 87 0.69 -7.39 -3.83
CA SER A 87 1.21 -8.23 -2.75
C SER A 87 2.24 -9.19 -3.33
N HIS A 88 3.52 -8.94 -3.09
CA HIS A 88 4.59 -9.77 -3.64
C HIS A 88 5.89 -9.65 -2.85
N LYS A 89 6.81 -10.60 -3.06
CA LYS A 89 8.15 -10.53 -2.49
C LYS A 89 9.01 -9.53 -3.25
N SER A 90 9.82 -8.77 -2.53
CA SER A 90 10.78 -7.83 -3.10
C SER A 90 11.69 -8.55 -4.10
N ARG A 91 11.92 -7.97 -5.28
CA ARG A 91 12.79 -8.57 -6.29
C ARG A 91 14.25 -8.63 -5.86
N ARG A 92 14.70 -7.62 -5.11
CA ARG A 92 16.04 -7.55 -4.51
C ARG A 92 15.98 -7.88 -3.03
N PRO A 93 17.04 -8.47 -2.46
CA PRO A 93 17.13 -8.65 -1.01
C PRO A 93 17.05 -7.30 -0.29
N VAL A 94 16.46 -7.31 0.90
CA VAL A 94 16.34 -6.15 1.78
C VAL A 94 17.07 -6.44 3.08
N LYS A 95 17.73 -5.44 3.65
CA LYS A 95 18.56 -5.62 4.86
C LYS A 95 17.80 -5.36 6.15
N SER A 96 16.64 -4.74 6.06
CA SER A 96 15.83 -4.34 7.20
C SER A 96 14.37 -4.16 6.79
N ILE A 97 13.48 -4.15 7.79
CA ILE A 97 12.08 -3.80 7.62
C ILE A 97 11.91 -2.41 6.99
N GLY A 98 12.65 -1.40 7.46
CA GLY A 98 12.60 -0.06 6.91
C GLY A 98 13.03 0.02 5.43
N SER A 99 13.93 -0.87 4.99
CA SER A 99 14.28 -0.96 3.58
C SER A 99 13.15 -1.54 2.72
N ALA A 100 12.42 -2.52 3.26
CA ALA A 100 11.23 -3.08 2.62
C ALA A 100 10.08 -2.06 2.58
N GLU A 101 9.90 -1.29 3.65
CA GLU A 101 8.92 -0.20 3.74
C GLU A 101 9.18 0.89 2.69
N ILE A 102 10.43 1.35 2.57
CA ILE A 102 10.82 2.34 1.55
C ILE A 102 10.60 1.81 0.13
N LEU A 103 10.94 0.55 -0.12
CA LEU A 103 10.71 -0.08 -1.42
C LEU A 103 9.23 -0.13 -1.77
N THR A 104 8.39 -0.60 -0.84
CA THR A 104 6.93 -0.67 -1.05
C THR A 104 6.37 0.73 -1.29
N SER A 105 6.85 1.73 -0.54
CA SER A 105 6.40 3.11 -0.67
C SER A 105 6.74 3.67 -2.05
N GLY A 106 7.97 3.43 -2.54
CA GLY A 106 8.38 3.85 -3.88
C GLY A 106 7.51 3.22 -4.97
N GLU A 107 7.25 1.91 -4.89
CA GLU A 107 6.38 1.22 -5.83
C GLU A 107 4.94 1.75 -5.81
N ALA A 108 4.38 1.97 -4.63
CA ALA A 108 3.04 2.51 -4.46
C ALA A 108 2.94 3.96 -4.97
N ILE A 109 3.94 4.80 -4.73
CA ILE A 109 3.98 6.20 -5.19
C ILE A 109 3.99 6.27 -6.71
N GLU A 110 4.78 5.44 -7.39
CA GLU A 110 4.80 5.41 -8.85
C GLU A 110 3.43 5.01 -9.43
N GLU A 111 2.80 3.98 -8.87
CA GLU A 111 1.42 3.59 -9.22
C GLU A 111 0.42 4.75 -8.96
N GLY A 112 0.53 5.39 -7.79
CA GLY A 112 -0.32 6.50 -7.38
C GLY A 112 -0.19 7.72 -8.30
N LYS A 113 1.02 8.06 -8.74
CA LYS A 113 1.26 9.14 -9.72
C LYS A 113 0.59 8.85 -11.06
N VAL A 114 0.64 7.60 -11.53
CA VAL A 114 -0.02 7.19 -12.77
C VAL A 114 -1.52 7.35 -12.63
N LEU A 115 -2.11 6.86 -11.54
CA LEU A 115 -3.53 7.00 -11.25
C LEU A 115 -3.95 8.47 -11.14
N ALA A 116 -3.26 9.26 -10.31
CA ALA A 116 -3.55 10.67 -10.13
C ALA A 116 -3.50 11.42 -11.46
N LYS A 117 -2.46 11.21 -12.27
CA LYS A 117 -2.34 11.84 -13.60
C LYS A 117 -3.46 11.41 -14.56
N ALA A 118 -3.86 10.15 -14.54
CA ALA A 118 -4.94 9.65 -15.38
C ALA A 118 -6.29 10.28 -15.00
N TYR A 119 -6.60 10.31 -13.70
CA TYR A 119 -7.85 10.90 -13.21
C TYR A 119 -7.85 12.42 -13.34
N SER A 120 -6.73 13.11 -13.14
CA SER A 120 -6.66 14.55 -13.36
C SER A 120 -7.03 14.94 -14.79
N LYS A 121 -6.57 14.15 -15.77
CA LYS A 121 -6.92 14.34 -17.18
C LYS A 121 -8.38 14.03 -17.46
N LEU A 122 -8.92 12.97 -16.84
CA LEU A 122 -10.30 12.54 -17.05
C LEU A 122 -11.31 13.52 -16.44
N LEU A 123 -11.00 14.06 -15.27
CA LEU A 123 -11.91 14.90 -14.48
C LEU A 123 -11.71 16.40 -14.69
N GLY A 124 -10.60 16.81 -15.30
CA GLY A 124 -10.33 18.22 -15.64
C GLY A 124 -9.83 19.08 -14.48
N PHE A 125 -9.43 18.48 -13.36
CA PHE A 125 -8.80 19.16 -12.22
C PHE A 125 -7.68 18.30 -11.63
N GLU A 126 -6.79 18.89 -10.83
CA GLU A 126 -5.66 18.16 -10.25
C GLU A 126 -6.11 17.25 -9.09
N ILE A 127 -5.74 15.98 -9.18
CA ILE A 127 -5.97 14.97 -8.14
C ILE A 127 -4.72 14.86 -7.27
N GLY A 128 -4.87 15.13 -5.98
CA GLY A 128 -3.82 14.99 -4.98
C GLY A 128 -3.42 13.53 -4.74
N LEU A 129 -2.20 13.33 -4.23
CA LEU A 129 -1.66 12.02 -3.88
C LEU A 129 -1.25 11.98 -2.41
N TRP A 130 -1.85 11.06 -1.65
CA TRP A 130 -1.58 10.86 -0.23
C TRP A 130 -0.99 9.47 -0.02
N ILE A 131 -0.04 9.37 0.89
CA ILE A 131 0.54 8.10 1.30
C ILE A 131 0.38 7.89 2.79
N VAL A 132 -0.05 6.68 3.16
CA VAL A 132 -0.35 6.26 4.51
C VAL A 132 0.64 5.19 4.94
N PHE A 133 1.27 5.40 6.10
CA PHE A 133 2.27 4.52 6.70
C PHE A 133 1.86 4.12 8.11
N ASP A 134 2.27 2.95 8.56
CA ASP A 134 2.13 2.54 9.97
C ASP A 134 3.41 2.68 10.81
N SER A 135 4.54 2.92 10.15
CA SER A 135 5.85 3.07 10.78
C SER A 135 6.17 4.55 11.07
N LYS A 136 6.28 4.90 12.36
CA LYS A 136 6.73 6.25 12.77
C LYS A 136 8.16 6.53 12.32
N ASP A 137 9.02 5.52 12.32
CA ASP A 137 10.40 5.66 11.88
C ASP A 137 10.50 5.96 10.40
N LEU A 138 9.67 5.30 9.58
CA LEU A 138 9.53 5.59 8.16
C LEU A 138 9.02 7.01 7.93
N TYR A 139 7.93 7.37 8.60
CA TYR A 139 7.38 8.72 8.53
C TYR A 139 8.43 9.77 8.90
N GLY A 140 9.13 9.60 10.03
CA GLY A 140 10.23 10.48 10.43
C GLY A 140 11.38 10.49 9.43
N THR A 141 11.72 9.35 8.83
CA THR A 141 12.75 9.27 7.77
C THR A 141 12.31 10.00 6.51
N LEU A 142 11.03 10.00 6.14
CA LEU A 142 10.57 10.66 4.92
C LEU A 142 10.27 12.15 5.13
N SER A 143 9.79 12.54 6.31
CA SER A 143 9.38 13.92 6.65
C SER A 143 10.51 14.81 7.15
N THR A 144 11.64 14.25 7.61
CA THR A 144 12.77 15.03 8.15
C THR A 144 14.01 14.90 7.28
N CYS A 145 15.03 15.74 7.51
CA CYS A 145 16.33 15.65 6.82
C CYS A 145 17.23 14.51 7.29
N ARG A 146 16.75 13.57 8.13
CA ARG A 146 17.59 12.51 8.70
C ARG A 146 18.06 11.52 7.64
N ASN A 147 19.37 11.36 7.44
CA ASN A 147 19.85 10.38 6.46
C ASN A 147 19.45 8.95 6.83
N ALA A 148 18.97 8.18 5.85
CA ALA A 148 18.76 6.74 6.03
C ALA A 148 20.10 6.06 6.39
N SER A 149 20.06 5.22 7.42
CA SER A 149 21.23 4.49 7.90
C SER A 149 21.75 3.52 6.83
N ASP A 150 20.84 2.82 6.14
CA ASP A 150 21.17 1.97 5.01
C ASP A 150 21.41 2.81 3.74
N ARG A 151 22.64 2.75 3.23
CA ARG A 151 23.06 3.47 2.02
C ARG A 151 22.33 2.99 0.76
N SER A 152 21.87 1.75 0.72
CA SER A 152 21.25 1.16 -0.48
C SER A 152 19.88 1.72 -0.81
N ILE A 153 19.17 2.26 0.18
CA ILE A 153 17.83 2.85 0.05
C ILE A 153 17.85 4.40 0.03
N ARG A 154 19.03 5.03 0.14
CA ARG A 154 19.12 6.50 0.17
C ARG A 154 18.61 7.14 -1.11
N GLY A 155 18.86 6.52 -2.25
CA GLY A 155 18.34 7.00 -3.54
C GLY A 155 16.81 7.03 -3.53
N ASP A 156 16.18 5.94 -3.11
CA ASP A 156 14.71 5.82 -3.02
C ASP A 156 14.13 6.85 -2.03
N VAL A 157 14.76 7.01 -0.85
CA VAL A 157 14.37 8.03 0.15
C VAL A 157 14.46 9.44 -0.44
N SER A 158 15.54 9.77 -1.15
CA SER A 158 15.73 11.09 -1.77
C SER A 158 14.67 11.38 -2.83
N VAL A 159 14.28 10.40 -3.64
CA VAL A 159 13.22 10.56 -4.65
C VAL A 159 11.87 10.83 -3.97
N ILE A 160 11.51 10.01 -2.97
CA ILE A 160 10.25 10.18 -2.24
C ILE A 160 10.18 11.55 -1.56
N ARG A 161 11.28 12.00 -0.93
CA ARG A 161 11.38 13.34 -0.34
C ARG A 161 11.22 14.44 -1.37
N PHE A 162 11.93 14.32 -2.49
CA PHE A 162 11.82 15.30 -3.56
C PHE A 162 10.38 15.42 -4.06
N ASP A 163 9.66 14.30 -4.21
CA ASP A 163 8.26 14.32 -4.62
C ASP A 163 7.34 14.95 -3.55
N PHE A 164 7.65 14.78 -2.27
CA PHE A 164 6.94 15.44 -1.18
C PHE A 164 7.21 16.95 -1.12
N GLU A 165 8.47 17.36 -1.22
CA GLU A 165 8.91 18.76 -1.23
C GLU A 165 8.36 19.51 -2.44
N THR A 166 8.30 18.84 -3.60
CA THR A 166 7.74 19.40 -4.84
C THR A 166 6.21 19.25 -4.96
N LYS A 167 5.53 18.85 -3.88
CA LYS A 167 4.06 18.71 -3.81
C LYS A 167 3.44 17.73 -4.79
N LYS A 168 4.23 16.82 -5.37
CA LYS A 168 3.69 15.66 -6.11
C LYS A 168 3.08 14.61 -5.18
N ILE A 169 3.55 14.57 -3.94
CA ILE A 169 2.87 13.93 -2.82
C ILE A 169 2.30 15.07 -1.97
N GLU A 170 0.98 15.18 -1.90
CA GLU A 170 0.30 16.25 -1.18
C GLU A 170 0.43 16.04 0.33
N ARG A 171 0.22 14.81 0.80
CA ARG A 171 0.22 14.45 2.22
C ARG A 171 0.91 13.11 2.49
N MET A 172 1.66 13.08 3.58
CA MET A 172 2.15 11.86 4.21
C MET A 172 1.41 11.72 5.53
N VAL A 173 0.77 10.57 5.76
CA VAL A 173 -0.04 10.33 6.95
C VAL A 173 0.53 9.13 7.68
N TRP A 174 0.85 9.30 8.96
CA TRP A 174 1.15 8.18 9.84
C TRP A 174 -0.14 7.70 10.51
N VAL A 175 -0.39 6.40 10.51
CA VAL A 175 -1.52 5.77 11.22
C VAL A 175 -0.99 4.67 12.15
N PRO A 176 -1.71 4.29 13.22
CA PRO A 176 -1.40 3.06 13.93
C PRO A 176 -1.49 1.84 12.99
N GLY A 177 -0.64 0.82 13.16
CA GLY A 177 -0.67 -0.39 12.31
C GLY A 177 -2.02 -1.13 12.29
N LYS A 178 -2.81 -1.00 13.36
CA LYS A 178 -4.20 -1.47 13.45
C LYS A 178 -5.21 -0.68 12.60
N CYS A 179 -4.75 0.30 11.83
CA CYS A 179 -5.55 1.16 10.96
C CYS A 179 -5.02 1.16 9.50
N ASN A 180 -4.05 0.29 9.16
CA ASN A 180 -3.41 0.29 7.85
C ASN A 180 -3.98 -0.82 6.94
N TYR A 181 -4.74 -0.46 5.91
CA TYR A 181 -5.31 -1.42 4.95
C TYR A 181 -4.26 -2.19 4.13
N GLY A 182 -2.99 -1.76 4.12
CA GLY A 182 -1.89 -2.51 3.52
C GLY A 182 -1.45 -3.74 4.33
N ASP A 183 -1.79 -3.82 5.63
CA ASP A 183 -1.30 -4.87 6.53
C ASP A 183 -1.66 -6.31 6.08
N PRO A 184 -2.92 -6.60 5.69
CA PRO A 184 -3.32 -7.93 5.23
C PRO A 184 -2.60 -8.39 3.95
N LEU A 185 -2.01 -7.48 3.18
CA LEU A 185 -1.27 -7.83 1.97
C LEU A 185 0.14 -8.35 2.25
N THR A 186 0.58 -8.30 3.50
CA THR A 186 1.94 -8.67 3.90
C THR A 186 2.01 -9.67 5.06
N LYS A 187 0.89 -9.90 5.73
CA LYS A 187 0.77 -10.78 6.90
C LYS A 187 -0.47 -11.67 6.75
N THR A 188 -0.30 -12.96 6.96
CA THR A 188 -1.37 -13.95 6.82
C THR A 188 -2.46 -13.80 7.90
N ASP A 189 -2.06 -13.47 9.13
CA ASP A 189 -2.94 -13.39 10.31
C ASP A 189 -3.17 -11.93 10.76
N SER A 190 -3.34 -11.03 9.79
CA SER A 190 -3.52 -9.61 10.08
C SER A 190 -4.89 -9.34 10.73
N PRO A 191 -4.96 -8.54 11.82
CA PRO A 191 -6.23 -8.10 12.40
C PRO A 191 -7.02 -7.18 11.46
N MET A 192 -6.40 -6.70 10.39
CA MET A 192 -7.00 -5.79 9.40
C MET A 192 -7.73 -6.51 8.27
N VAL A 193 -7.75 -7.85 8.25
CA VAL A 193 -8.40 -8.64 7.18
C VAL A 193 -9.88 -8.29 7.07
N ASP A 194 -10.60 -8.25 8.19
CA ASP A 194 -12.05 -7.95 8.19
C ASP A 194 -12.32 -6.51 7.79
N ALA A 195 -11.48 -5.56 8.21
CA ALA A 195 -11.61 -4.17 7.83
C ALA A 195 -11.36 -3.96 6.34
N LEU A 196 -10.34 -4.60 5.76
CA LEU A 196 -10.10 -4.56 4.32
C LEU A 196 -11.26 -5.20 3.55
N GLN A 197 -11.80 -6.33 4.03
CA GLN A 197 -12.99 -6.93 3.41
C GLN A 197 -14.18 -5.97 3.43
N ASN A 198 -14.45 -5.34 4.58
CA ASN A 198 -15.53 -4.35 4.71
C ASN A 198 -15.34 -3.16 3.78
N LEU A 199 -14.11 -2.64 3.64
CA LEU A 199 -13.75 -1.60 2.68
C LEU A 199 -14.13 -2.01 1.26
N LEU A 200 -13.72 -3.20 0.83
CA LEU A 200 -13.97 -3.70 -0.52
C LEU A 200 -15.46 -3.96 -0.78
N TYR A 201 -16.19 -4.51 0.20
CA TYR A 201 -17.62 -4.83 0.06
C TYR A 201 -18.53 -3.61 0.14
N SER A 202 -18.17 -2.61 0.95
CA SER A 202 -18.99 -1.42 1.16
C SER A 202 -18.62 -0.26 0.22
N GLY A 203 -17.35 -0.19 -0.21
CA GLY A 203 -16.78 0.99 -0.87
C GLY A 203 -16.57 2.17 0.08
N ARG A 204 -16.52 1.92 1.39
CA ARG A 204 -16.40 2.92 2.46
C ARG A 204 -15.34 2.52 3.47
N ILE A 205 -14.68 3.52 4.03
CA ILE A 205 -13.75 3.35 5.13
C ILE A 205 -14.50 2.81 6.36
N SER A 206 -14.04 1.68 6.89
CA SER A 206 -14.64 1.03 8.07
C SER A 206 -13.81 1.23 9.35
N ILE A 207 -12.88 2.19 9.35
CA ILE A 207 -11.92 2.43 10.42
C ILE A 207 -11.97 3.90 10.79
N ASP A 208 -11.92 4.14 12.09
CA ASP A 208 -11.76 5.48 12.62
C ASP A 208 -10.26 5.86 12.73
N PHE A 209 -9.93 7.00 12.13
CA PHE A 209 -8.59 7.57 12.08
C PHE A 209 -8.41 8.75 13.04
N GLU A 210 -9.38 9.04 13.92
CA GLU A 210 -9.36 10.18 14.87
C GLU A 210 -8.08 10.26 15.72
N VAL A 211 -7.39 9.14 15.97
CA VAL A 211 -6.13 9.12 16.73
C VAL A 211 -4.90 9.47 15.88
N ALA A 212 -5.00 9.38 14.55
CA ALA A 212 -3.90 9.55 13.62
C ALA A 212 -3.78 10.97 13.04
N LEU A 213 -4.90 11.69 12.88
CA LEU A 213 -4.96 12.99 12.19
C LEU A 213 -4.73 14.22 13.11
N LEU A 214 -4.57 14.01 14.42
CA LEU A 214 -4.37 15.07 15.41
C LEU A 214 -2.89 15.35 15.77
N ASN A 215 -1.93 14.77 15.05
CA ASN A 215 -0.49 15.02 15.26
C ASN A 215 0.26 15.26 13.95
#